data_AF-A0A6A3UXT0-F1
#
_entry.id   AF-A0A6A3UXT0-F1
#
_cell.length_a   1.000
_cell.length_b   1.000
_cell.length_c   1.000
_cell.angle_alpha   90.00
_cell.angle_beta   90.00
_cell.angle_gamma   90.00
#
_symmetry.space_group_name_H-M   'P 1'
#
loop_
_entity.id
_entity.type
_entity.pdbx_description
1 polymer ?
#
loop_
_entity_poly.entity_id
_entity_poly.type
_entity_poly.pdbx_seq_one_letter_code
_entity_poly.pdbx_strand_id
1 'polypeptide(L)'
;MERPARLSMPPPVVDTSKSVKEKNSTSSIPRFFFPRKRTPFTCGERIRRGRVAARLDAVILSSAEFTRLVEYICSFACDSRLSLDLKREMEHRAKKTGIVEVDRMLSMQMTLMLSYEDYCSVSKGSWCDSAGLRAKLGVLLSAQHFLMFPQNTQGRISGYTILEYLHQFQLSLRVARFVLERVAQEGADKDDETLSEEMYSSLITETIQASCHELALIEDKDFQQYYELICTRMLLLPHGMQQGRTRGLSINQIVACDRFAEFFRLMDNSLRNKYDQEVNSFHPSKIRLVHRQYLQLDRDGNGMLSIDELEDYGKKRAFNPTGYEPTHDLTDAFVTQVFAEVRTFNGEMDYHAYLDFTLVMNDRVSTAALRFFWRVLDFHKQGFLDAFTLDFYLRSLLEKIHAHEDKDDAPTIGRLRTQVFDAVAPAHPNRITWQDLQRCKLGHDVVRLVTDYVAYRTYEDRFSTS
;
A
#
# COMPACT_ATOMS: atom_id res chain seq x y z
N MET A 1 -54.84 34.91 41.01
CA MET A 1 -55.21 33.49 40.84
C MET A 1 -54.30 32.89 39.80
N GLU A 2 -53.51 31.93 40.25
CA GLU A 2 -52.29 31.42 39.66
C GLU A 2 -52.57 30.41 38.54
N ARG A 3 -51.68 30.39 37.54
CA ARG A 3 -51.64 29.35 36.50
C ARG A 3 -50.96 28.10 37.06
N PRO A 4 -51.44 26.88 36.73
CA PRO A 4 -50.91 25.66 37.30
C PRO A 4 -49.51 25.34 36.77
N ALA A 5 -48.65 24.88 37.68
CA ALA A 5 -47.26 24.52 37.45
C ALA A 5 -47.14 23.34 36.47
N ARG A 6 -46.31 23.51 35.43
CA ARG A 6 -45.85 22.41 34.58
C ARG A 6 -44.80 21.62 35.36
N LEU A 7 -45.10 20.36 35.66
CA LEU A 7 -44.13 19.35 36.10
C LEU A 7 -43.04 19.23 35.03
N SER A 8 -41.85 19.73 35.32
CA SER A 8 -40.64 19.56 34.52
C SER A 8 -40.14 18.12 34.69
N MET A 9 -40.20 17.33 33.62
CA MET A 9 -39.46 16.07 33.55
C MET A 9 -37.94 16.35 33.56
N PRO A 10 -37.14 15.52 34.25
CA PRO A 10 -35.69 15.69 34.28
C PRO A 10 -35.10 15.45 32.90
N PRO A 11 -33.98 16.12 32.55
CA PRO A 11 -33.30 15.92 31.28
C PRO A 11 -32.80 14.47 31.17
N PRO A 12 -32.71 13.91 29.94
CA PRO A 12 -32.20 12.57 29.73
C PRO A 12 -30.74 12.50 30.20
N VAL A 13 -30.44 11.44 30.95
CA VAL A 13 -29.09 11.09 31.41
C VAL A 13 -28.19 11.00 30.18
N VAL A 14 -27.18 11.87 30.12
CA VAL A 14 -26.11 11.77 29.12
C VAL A 14 -25.26 10.58 29.51
N ASP A 15 -25.52 9.44 28.87
CA ASP A 15 -24.69 8.25 29.00
C ASP A 15 -23.36 8.54 28.30
N THR A 16 -22.34 8.94 29.06
CA THR A 16 -20.98 9.15 28.56
C THR A 16 -20.27 7.82 28.39
N SER A 17 -20.83 6.91 27.60
CA SER A 17 -20.11 5.77 27.03
C SER A 17 -19.67 6.18 25.62
N LYS A 18 -18.54 6.92 25.55
CA LYS A 18 -17.82 7.08 24.28
C LYS A 18 -17.35 5.70 23.84
N SER A 19 -18.13 5.04 22.98
CA SER A 19 -17.66 3.91 22.20
C SER A 19 -16.49 4.39 21.34
N VAL A 20 -15.29 4.01 21.76
CA VAL A 20 -14.06 4.26 21.02
C VAL A 20 -14.18 3.42 19.76
N LYS A 21 -14.56 4.06 18.65
CA LYS A 21 -14.41 3.50 17.31
C LYS A 21 -12.94 3.10 17.15
N GLU A 22 -12.67 1.80 17.10
CA GLU A 22 -11.39 1.28 16.62
C GLU A 22 -11.17 1.81 15.20
N LYS A 23 -10.34 2.85 15.10
CA LYS A 23 -9.76 3.23 13.83
C LYS A 23 -8.81 2.09 13.45
N ASN A 24 -9.10 1.42 12.34
CA ASN A 24 -8.11 0.68 11.56
C ASN A 24 -6.92 1.61 11.28
N SER A 25 -5.96 1.61 12.19
CA SER A 25 -4.67 2.27 12.06
C SER A 25 -3.74 1.23 11.47
N THR A 26 -3.78 1.13 10.14
CA THR A 26 -2.53 0.83 9.44
C THR A 26 -1.55 1.89 9.90
N SER A 27 -0.44 1.45 10.47
CA SER A 27 0.68 2.26 10.96
C SER A 27 1.27 3.06 9.80
N SER A 28 0.57 4.12 9.44
CA SER A 28 1.01 5.09 8.46
C SER A 28 1.97 6.01 9.19
N ILE A 29 3.24 5.88 8.85
CA ILE A 29 4.21 6.96 8.93
C ILE A 29 3.49 8.23 8.46
N PRO A 30 3.59 9.37 9.16
CA PRO A 30 3.02 10.61 8.67
C PRO A 30 3.44 10.83 7.20
N ARG A 31 2.46 11.00 6.31
CA ARG A 31 2.63 11.25 4.85
C ARG A 31 3.27 12.62 4.55
N PHE A 32 4.34 12.97 5.24
CA PHE A 32 4.96 14.28 5.16
C PHE A 32 6.45 14.15 4.92
N PHE A 33 6.84 13.78 3.70
CA PHE A 33 8.06 14.33 3.08
C PHE A 33 7.96 14.54 1.55
N PHE A 34 6.74 14.66 1.03
CA PHE A 34 6.45 15.58 -0.08
C PHE A 34 5.21 16.38 0.29
N PRO A 35 5.34 17.52 0.99
CA PRO A 35 4.19 18.39 1.18
C PRO A 35 3.56 18.69 -0.19
N ARG A 36 2.24 18.71 -0.22
CA ARG A 36 1.44 19.19 -1.37
C ARG A 36 1.78 20.64 -1.77
N LYS A 37 2.65 21.32 -1.01
CA LYS A 37 3.19 22.65 -1.29
C LYS A 37 4.71 22.66 -1.02
N ARG A 38 5.44 23.27 -1.96
CA ARG A 38 6.89 23.53 -2.02
C ARG A 38 7.68 23.32 -0.70
N THR A 39 8.57 22.32 -0.66
CA THR A 39 9.65 22.20 0.35
C THR A 39 10.84 23.11 -0.01
N PRO A 40 11.80 23.31 0.93
CA PRO A 40 13.13 23.87 0.62
C PRO A 40 13.96 23.04 -0.39
N PHE A 41 13.51 21.83 -0.72
CA PHE A 41 14.07 20.99 -1.80
C PHE A 41 13.47 21.30 -3.17
N THR A 42 12.38 22.08 -3.21
CA THR A 42 11.67 22.56 -4.41
C THR A 42 11.63 24.09 -4.51
N CYS A 43 12.46 24.80 -3.73
CA CYS A 43 12.63 26.23 -3.90
C CYS A 43 13.12 26.50 -5.32
N GLY A 44 12.42 27.38 -6.04
CA GLY A 44 12.64 27.75 -7.45
C GLY A 44 13.96 28.48 -7.74
N GLU A 45 14.99 28.24 -6.94
CA GLU A 45 16.36 28.46 -7.40
C GLU A 45 16.75 27.26 -8.25
N ARG A 46 17.39 27.50 -9.39
CA ARG A 46 17.99 26.46 -10.24
C ARG A 46 19.09 25.75 -9.45
N ILE A 47 18.72 24.82 -8.55
CA ILE A 47 19.66 23.99 -7.82
C ILE A 47 20.18 22.96 -8.81
N ARG A 48 21.38 23.21 -9.34
CA ARG A 48 22.09 22.24 -10.20
C ARG A 48 22.04 20.85 -9.56
N ARG A 49 21.68 19.81 -10.32
CA ARG A 49 21.45 18.43 -9.85
C ARG A 49 22.56 17.88 -8.93
N GLY A 50 23.82 18.24 -9.17
CA GLY A 50 24.95 17.90 -8.28
C GLY A 50 24.82 18.44 -6.84
N ARG A 51 24.13 19.56 -6.62
CA ARG A 51 23.79 20.08 -5.28
C ARG A 51 22.67 19.27 -4.61
N VAL A 52 21.75 18.66 -5.35
CA VAL A 52 20.67 17.84 -4.76
C VAL A 52 21.23 16.49 -4.28
N ALA A 53 22.03 15.82 -5.11
CA ALA A 53 22.72 14.59 -4.72
C ALA A 53 23.67 14.82 -3.52
N ALA A 54 24.48 15.89 -3.55
CA ALA A 54 25.34 16.25 -2.42
C ALA A 54 24.56 16.57 -1.13
N ARG A 55 23.34 17.13 -1.24
CA ARG A 55 22.46 17.37 -0.10
C ARG A 55 21.83 16.09 0.45
N LEU A 56 21.52 15.11 -0.39
CA LEU A 56 21.08 13.79 0.08
C LEU A 56 22.24 13.07 0.79
N ASP A 57 23.44 13.14 0.23
CA ASP A 57 24.65 12.53 0.80
C ASP A 57 25.01 13.12 2.16
N ALA A 58 24.70 14.40 2.37
CA ALA A 58 24.86 15.08 3.64
C ALA A 58 23.93 14.57 4.75
N VAL A 59 22.96 13.70 4.44
CA VAL A 59 21.96 13.17 5.38
C VAL A 59 21.94 11.63 5.40
N ILE A 60 22.46 10.98 4.36
CA ILE A 60 22.58 9.51 4.32
C ILE A 60 23.65 9.03 5.30
N LEU A 61 23.27 8.10 6.18
CA LEU A 61 24.13 7.41 7.14
C LEU A 61 24.81 6.23 6.46
N SER A 62 26.13 6.13 6.65
CA SER A 62 26.90 4.92 6.35
C SER A 62 26.48 3.77 7.27
N SER A 63 26.78 2.52 6.87
CA SER A 63 26.45 1.35 7.69
C SER A 63 27.05 1.44 9.10
N ALA A 64 28.30 1.90 9.24
CA ALA A 64 28.96 2.04 10.54
C ALA A 64 28.33 3.15 11.40
N GLU A 65 27.98 4.30 10.81
CA GLU A 65 27.26 5.36 11.51
C GLU A 65 25.89 4.89 12.01
N PHE A 66 25.16 4.16 11.17
CA PHE A 66 23.85 3.64 11.51
C PHE A 66 23.92 2.59 12.62
N THR A 67 24.87 1.64 12.56
CA THR A 67 25.06 0.64 13.62
C THR A 67 25.37 1.29 14.96
N ARG A 68 26.28 2.27 15.01
CA ARG A 68 26.60 3.01 16.26
C ARG A 68 25.39 3.75 16.82
N LEU A 69 24.55 4.30 15.96
CA LEU A 69 23.31 4.98 16.36
C LEU A 69 22.30 3.99 16.97
N VAL A 70 22.15 2.81 16.36
CA VAL A 70 21.32 1.72 16.91
C VAL A 70 21.84 1.31 18.29
N GLU A 71 23.14 1.02 18.42
CA GLU A 71 23.77 0.65 19.69
C GLU A 71 23.53 1.70 20.78
N TYR A 72 23.69 2.99 20.45
CA TYR A 72 23.47 4.08 21.41
C TYR A 72 22.00 4.21 21.81
N ILE A 73 21.06 4.16 20.86
CA ILE A 73 19.63 4.18 21.18
C ILE A 73 19.29 2.97 22.07
N CYS A 74 19.80 1.79 21.74
CA CYS A 74 19.61 0.58 22.55
C CYS A 74 20.22 0.65 23.95
N SER A 75 21.24 1.48 24.19
CA SER A 75 21.82 1.67 25.53
C SER A 75 20.84 2.28 26.54
N PHE A 76 19.76 2.95 26.09
CA PHE A 76 18.70 3.46 26.96
C PHE A 76 17.75 2.36 27.47
N ALA A 77 17.90 1.11 27.03
CA ALA A 77 17.05 0.01 27.43
C ALA A 77 17.42 -0.52 28.83
N CYS A 78 16.68 -0.13 29.87
CA CYS A 78 16.65 -0.83 31.18
C CYS A 78 15.43 -0.40 32.03
N ASP A 79 14.44 -1.28 32.25
CA ASP A 79 13.65 -1.30 33.49
C ASP A 79 12.98 -2.67 33.76
N SER A 80 13.24 -3.28 34.92
CA SER A 80 12.66 -4.59 35.31
C SER A 80 11.22 -4.48 35.83
N ARG A 81 10.66 -3.27 35.98
CA ARG A 81 9.37 -3.01 36.67
C ARG A 81 8.19 -2.65 35.79
N LEU A 82 8.28 -2.87 34.48
CA LEU A 82 7.20 -2.55 33.54
C LEU A 82 5.94 -3.39 33.78
N SER A 83 4.78 -2.73 33.77
CA SER A 83 3.47 -3.38 33.80
C SER A 83 3.32 -4.38 32.65
N LEU A 84 2.78 -5.57 32.95
CA LEU A 84 2.47 -6.64 32.00
C LEU A 84 1.64 -6.17 30.80
N ASP A 85 0.78 -5.18 30.96
CA ASP A 85 -0.06 -4.67 29.87
C ASP A 85 0.73 -3.80 28.89
N LEU A 86 1.66 -2.98 29.40
CA LEU A 86 2.57 -2.20 28.56
C LEU A 86 3.55 -3.13 27.83
N LYS A 87 3.94 -4.23 28.47
CA LYS A 87 4.77 -5.27 27.84
C LYS A 87 4.06 -5.90 26.65
N ARG A 88 2.79 -6.31 26.81
CA ARG A 88 1.98 -6.89 25.73
C ARG A 88 1.69 -5.90 24.61
N GLU A 89 1.37 -4.64 24.92
CA GLU A 89 1.14 -3.60 23.91
C GLU A 89 2.40 -3.31 23.09
N MET A 90 3.57 -3.27 23.74
CA MET A 90 4.86 -3.10 23.06
C MET A 90 5.24 -4.31 22.21
N GLU A 91 5.04 -5.55 22.70
CA GLU A 91 5.23 -6.77 21.91
C GLU A 91 4.25 -6.86 20.73
N HIS A 92 3.01 -6.40 20.91
CA HIS A 92 2.02 -6.36 19.84
C HIS A 92 2.37 -5.30 18.78
N ARG A 93 2.95 -4.17 19.18
CA ARG A 93 3.48 -3.16 18.25
C ARG A 93 4.78 -3.61 17.58
N ALA A 94 5.68 -4.29 18.30
CA ALA A 94 6.91 -4.89 17.80
C ALA A 94 6.63 -5.82 16.62
N LYS A 95 5.70 -6.76 16.82
CA LYS A 95 5.22 -7.68 15.77
C LYS A 95 4.61 -6.99 14.54
N LYS A 96 4.36 -5.67 14.58
CA LYS A 96 3.85 -4.86 13.44
C LYS A 96 4.93 -4.02 12.75
N THR A 97 6.14 -3.93 13.30
CA THR A 97 7.23 -3.14 12.72
C THR A 97 7.82 -3.84 11.48
N GLY A 98 7.75 -5.17 11.49
CA GLY A 98 8.36 -6.02 10.49
C GLY A 98 9.89 -6.03 10.54
N ILE A 99 10.54 -5.43 11.55
CA ILE A 99 12.00 -5.41 11.70
C ILE A 99 12.43 -6.50 12.69
N VAL A 100 12.72 -7.70 12.18
CA VAL A 100 13.12 -8.89 12.95
C VAL A 100 14.31 -8.65 13.88
N GLU A 101 15.32 -7.88 13.45
CA GLU A 101 16.47 -7.57 14.30
C GLU A 101 16.03 -6.78 15.54
N VAL A 102 15.18 -5.78 15.35
CA VAL A 102 14.63 -4.95 16.42
C VAL A 102 13.69 -5.78 17.30
N ASP A 103 12.87 -6.66 16.73
CA ASP A 103 11.98 -7.57 17.46
C ASP A 103 12.76 -8.57 18.34
N ARG A 104 13.91 -9.05 17.87
CA ARG A 104 14.82 -9.89 18.68
C ARG A 104 15.44 -9.09 19.83
N MET A 105 15.92 -7.88 19.56
CA MET A 105 16.46 -6.99 20.61
C MET A 105 15.39 -6.63 21.66
N LEU A 106 14.15 -6.41 21.22
CA LEU A 106 12.94 -6.19 22.03
C LEU A 106 12.60 -7.37 22.94
N SER A 107 12.65 -8.59 22.43
CA SER A 107 12.39 -9.79 23.23
C SER A 107 13.37 -9.97 24.39
N MET A 108 14.55 -9.36 24.29
CA MET A 108 15.61 -9.42 25.30
C MET A 108 15.59 -8.25 26.29
N GLN A 109 14.96 -7.11 25.97
CA GLN A 109 15.03 -5.89 26.78
C GLN A 109 13.72 -5.07 26.72
N MET A 110 13.16 -4.75 27.89
CA MET A 110 12.07 -3.77 28.05
C MET A 110 12.58 -2.68 29.02
N THR A 111 12.42 -1.37 28.90
CA THR A 111 11.80 -0.44 27.93
C THR A 111 12.84 0.48 27.30
N LEU A 112 12.76 0.69 25.99
CA LEU A 112 13.44 1.77 25.27
C LEU A 112 12.51 3.01 25.20
N MET A 113 12.33 3.70 26.33
CA MET A 113 11.51 4.93 26.38
C MET A 113 12.41 6.15 26.63
N LEU A 114 12.51 7.02 25.64
CA LEU A 114 13.36 8.20 25.69
C LEU A 114 12.54 9.41 26.15
N SER A 115 13.06 10.12 27.14
CA SER A 115 12.61 11.48 27.45
C SER A 115 13.01 12.45 26.32
N TYR A 116 12.51 13.68 26.38
CA TYR A 116 12.95 14.73 25.47
C TYR A 116 14.44 15.04 25.61
N GLU A 117 15.00 14.93 26.82
CA GLU A 117 16.43 15.12 27.08
C GLU A 117 17.26 14.01 26.45
N ASP A 118 16.84 12.75 26.60
CA ASP A 118 17.47 11.60 25.95
C ASP A 118 17.44 11.75 24.42
N TYR A 119 16.29 12.14 23.87
CA TYR A 119 16.15 12.42 22.44
C TYR A 119 17.09 13.54 21.98
N CYS A 120 17.21 14.62 22.76
CA CYS A 120 18.14 15.69 22.47
C CYS A 120 19.60 15.21 22.51
N SER A 121 19.95 14.29 23.41
CA SER A 121 21.28 13.67 23.44
C SER A 121 21.55 12.86 22.17
N VAL A 122 20.58 12.05 21.74
CA VAL A 122 20.64 11.29 20.47
C VAL A 122 20.82 12.25 19.29
N SER A 123 19.97 13.28 19.19
CA SER A 123 19.95 14.27 18.11
C SER A 123 21.23 15.10 18.01
N LYS A 124 21.76 15.57 19.15
CA LYS A 124 23.00 16.36 19.20
C LYS A 124 24.24 15.50 18.89
N GLY A 125 24.14 14.18 19.03
CA GLY A 125 25.24 13.25 18.80
C GLY A 125 26.41 13.47 19.77
N SER A 126 26.18 13.98 20.98
CA SER A 126 27.23 14.21 21.99
C SER A 126 27.95 12.93 22.44
N TRP A 127 27.35 11.78 22.14
CA TRP A 127 27.87 10.44 22.36
C TRP A 127 28.82 9.94 21.26
N CYS A 128 29.03 10.71 20.19
CA CYS A 128 29.92 10.35 19.09
C CYS A 128 30.92 11.45 18.74
N ASP A 129 32.16 11.06 18.48
CA ASP A 129 33.25 12.02 18.16
C ASP A 129 33.17 12.54 16.72
N SER A 130 32.38 11.89 15.85
CA SER A 130 32.25 12.26 14.44
C SER A 130 31.43 13.54 14.27
N ALA A 131 32.10 14.63 13.88
CA ALA A 131 31.43 15.89 13.51
C ALA A 131 30.44 15.71 12.34
N GLY A 132 30.74 14.82 11.40
CA GLY A 132 29.86 14.50 10.27
C GLY A 132 28.58 13.80 10.74
N LEU A 133 28.69 12.83 11.65
CA LEU A 133 27.52 12.15 12.20
C LEU A 133 26.65 13.11 13.02
N ARG A 134 27.24 13.99 13.82
CA ARG A 134 26.51 15.03 14.56
C ARG A 134 25.72 15.95 13.64
N ALA A 135 26.31 16.39 12.53
CA ALA A 135 25.62 17.20 11.54
C ALA A 135 24.44 16.47 10.90
N LYS A 136 24.62 15.19 10.53
CA LYS A 136 23.55 14.33 9.99
C LYS A 136 22.40 14.16 10.99
N LEU A 137 22.71 13.85 12.25
CA LEU A 137 21.72 13.62 13.30
C LEU A 137 20.87 14.86 13.59
N GLY A 138 21.47 16.05 13.60
CA GLY A 138 20.72 17.30 13.80
C GLY A 138 19.67 17.56 12.73
N VAL A 139 19.90 17.09 11.49
CA VAL A 139 18.92 17.16 10.40
C VAL A 139 17.88 16.04 10.51
N LEU A 140 18.34 14.80 10.75
CA LEU A 140 17.49 13.61 10.82
C LEU A 140 16.50 13.64 11.99
N LEU A 141 16.97 14.09 13.15
CA LEU A 141 16.26 14.03 14.43
C LEU A 141 16.10 15.43 15.03
N SER A 142 15.55 16.36 14.24
CA SER A 142 15.24 17.70 14.74
C SER A 142 14.26 17.66 15.93
N ALA A 143 14.29 18.68 16.79
CA ALA A 143 13.38 18.79 17.92
C ALA A 143 11.88 18.73 17.52
N GLN A 144 11.54 19.15 16.29
CA GLN A 144 10.17 19.06 15.78
C GLN A 144 9.72 17.61 15.56
N HIS A 145 10.63 16.72 15.15
CA HIS A 145 10.31 15.30 14.94
C HIS A 145 9.94 14.59 16.24
N PHE A 146 10.48 15.02 17.40
CA PHE A 146 10.08 14.47 18.70
C PHE A 146 8.56 14.53 18.93
N LEU A 147 7.95 15.66 18.58
CA LEU A 147 6.50 15.88 18.75
C LEU A 147 5.66 15.09 17.74
N MET A 148 6.28 14.59 16.68
CA MET A 148 5.61 13.78 15.66
C MET A 148 5.55 12.29 16.02
N PHE A 149 6.42 11.84 16.92
CA PHE A 149 6.41 10.45 17.37
C PHE A 149 5.26 10.21 18.37
N PRO A 150 4.63 9.01 18.35
CA PRO A 150 3.68 8.62 19.38
C PRO A 150 4.34 8.66 20.76
N GLN A 151 3.74 9.44 21.66
CA GLN A 151 4.21 9.60 23.04
C GLN A 151 3.33 8.77 23.99
N ASN A 152 3.94 8.26 25.07
CA ASN A 152 3.19 7.66 26.16
C ASN A 152 2.54 8.74 27.06
N THR A 153 1.84 8.32 28.10
CA THR A 153 1.20 9.21 29.08
C THR A 153 2.16 10.13 29.82
N GLN A 154 3.47 9.83 29.80
CA GLN A 154 4.54 10.63 30.41
C GLN A 154 5.28 11.50 29.39
N GLY A 155 4.81 11.59 28.14
CA GLY A 155 5.46 12.38 27.08
C GLY A 155 6.76 11.77 26.56
N ARG A 156 7.04 10.50 26.86
CA ARG A 156 8.23 9.79 26.38
C ARG A 156 7.94 9.11 25.06
N ILE A 157 8.94 9.04 24.19
CA ILE A 157 8.85 8.35 22.90
C ILE A 157 9.54 7.01 22.96
N SER A 158 9.07 6.07 22.15
CA SER A 158 9.74 4.79 22.02
C SER A 158 10.97 4.93 21.12
N GLY A 159 12.13 4.43 21.58
CA GLY A 159 13.33 4.35 20.76
C GLY A 159 13.14 3.50 19.50
N TYR A 160 12.22 2.52 19.55
CA TYR A 160 11.84 1.70 18.40
C TYR A 160 11.25 2.54 17.27
N THR A 161 10.33 3.45 17.62
CA THR A 161 9.73 4.33 16.62
C THR A 161 10.77 5.23 15.96
N ILE A 162 11.80 5.65 16.71
CA ILE A 162 12.93 6.41 16.15
C ILE A 162 13.72 5.54 15.16
N LEU A 163 14.06 4.30 15.54
CA LEU A 163 14.82 3.38 14.69
C LEU A 163 14.06 3.00 13.42
N GLU A 164 12.78 2.68 13.51
CA GLU A 164 11.91 2.43 12.36
C GLU A 164 11.86 3.63 11.42
N TYR A 165 11.63 4.83 11.98
CA TYR A 165 11.63 6.07 11.22
C TYR A 165 12.96 6.28 10.49
N LEU A 166 14.08 6.14 11.20
CA LEU A 166 15.41 6.33 10.62
C LEU A 166 15.69 5.31 9.53
N HIS A 167 15.35 4.04 9.74
CA HIS A 167 15.50 2.99 8.73
C HIS A 167 14.72 3.31 7.45
N GLN A 168 13.44 3.65 7.59
CA GLN A 168 12.56 3.96 6.46
C GLN A 168 12.98 5.25 5.74
N PHE A 169 13.40 6.26 6.51
CA PHE A 169 13.86 7.53 5.96
C PHE A 169 15.19 7.37 5.21
N GLN A 170 16.16 6.65 5.79
CA GLN A 170 17.45 6.36 5.15
C GLN A 170 17.27 5.56 3.85
N LEU A 171 16.37 4.58 3.84
CA LEU A 171 16.00 3.85 2.64
C LEU A 171 15.44 4.80 1.57
N SER A 172 14.49 5.66 1.93
CA SER A 172 13.86 6.61 1.00
C SER A 172 14.87 7.58 0.40
N LEU A 173 15.84 8.04 1.21
CA LEU A 173 16.92 8.91 0.73
C LEU A 173 17.87 8.19 -0.24
N ARG A 174 18.25 6.94 0.05
CA ARG A 174 19.09 6.12 -0.84
C ARG A 174 18.40 5.86 -2.17
N VAL A 175 17.12 5.51 -2.12
CA VAL A 175 16.23 5.35 -3.28
C VAL A 175 16.18 6.63 -4.11
N ALA A 176 15.90 7.78 -3.48
CA ALA A 176 15.81 9.06 -4.17
C ALA A 176 17.13 9.44 -4.85
N ARG A 177 18.26 9.20 -4.15
CA ARG A 177 19.60 9.41 -4.70
C ARG A 177 19.84 8.54 -5.93
N PHE A 178 19.54 7.25 -5.83
CA PHE A 178 19.72 6.28 -6.91
C PHE A 178 18.90 6.65 -8.15
N VAL A 179 17.63 7.02 -7.97
CA VAL A 179 16.75 7.50 -9.05
C VAL A 179 17.27 8.80 -9.68
N LEU A 180 17.71 9.77 -8.88
CA LEU A 180 18.27 11.04 -9.37
C LEU A 180 19.52 10.84 -10.23
N GLU A 181 20.39 9.90 -9.83
CA GLU A 181 21.60 9.56 -10.59
C GLU A 181 21.25 9.03 -11.97
N ARG A 182 20.22 8.18 -12.08
CA ARG A 182 19.73 7.64 -13.35
C ARG A 182 19.11 8.69 -14.25
N VAL A 183 18.28 9.59 -13.69
CA VAL A 183 17.73 10.74 -14.42
C VAL A 183 18.83 11.68 -14.93
N ALA A 184 19.98 11.76 -14.24
CA ALA A 184 21.10 12.58 -14.69
C ALA A 184 21.85 11.98 -15.89
N GLN A 185 21.88 10.64 -16.02
CA GLN A 185 22.58 9.93 -17.10
C GLN A 185 21.82 9.98 -18.43
N GLU A 186 20.48 10.14 -18.42
CA GLU A 186 19.62 10.15 -19.63
C GLU A 186 19.79 11.40 -20.52
N GLY A 187 20.70 12.34 -20.17
CA GLY A 187 20.97 13.53 -20.97
C GLY A 187 19.76 14.47 -21.07
N ALA A 188 19.31 15.01 -19.93
CA ALA A 188 18.11 15.84 -19.91
C ALA A 188 18.39 17.31 -20.25
N ASP A 189 18.14 17.68 -21.50
CA ASP A 189 17.81 19.06 -21.90
C ASP A 189 16.32 19.40 -21.61
N LYS A 190 15.70 18.69 -20.66
CA LYS A 190 14.29 18.86 -20.29
C LYS A 190 14.16 19.15 -18.80
N ASP A 191 13.42 20.20 -18.50
CA ASP A 191 13.03 20.66 -17.16
C ASP A 191 12.16 19.65 -16.38
N ASP A 192 11.88 18.47 -16.92
CA ASP A 192 11.02 17.44 -16.29
C ASP A 192 11.89 16.39 -15.58
N GLU A 193 11.86 16.37 -14.24
CA GLU A 193 12.50 15.37 -13.37
C GLU A 193 11.71 14.04 -13.40
N THR A 194 11.54 13.48 -14.59
CA THR A 194 10.72 12.29 -14.84
C THR A 194 11.53 11.17 -15.45
N LEU A 195 11.32 9.93 -14.99
CA LEU A 195 11.88 8.71 -15.59
C LEU A 195 10.94 8.14 -16.65
N SER A 196 11.48 7.79 -17.81
CA SER A 196 10.75 7.03 -18.82
C SER A 196 10.39 5.61 -18.31
N GLU A 197 9.33 5.00 -18.85
CA GLU A 197 8.92 3.64 -18.47
C GLU A 197 10.01 2.60 -18.78
N GLU A 198 10.72 2.78 -19.89
CA GLU A 198 11.82 1.92 -20.32
C GLU A 198 12.99 2.00 -19.33
N MET A 199 13.43 3.21 -18.97
CA MET A 199 14.50 3.40 -17.99
C MET A 199 14.08 2.91 -16.61
N TYR A 200 12.82 3.12 -16.23
CA TYR A 200 12.29 2.60 -14.98
C TYR A 200 12.33 1.06 -14.95
N SER A 201 11.93 0.42 -16.05
CA SER A 201 11.99 -1.04 -16.16
C SER A 201 13.43 -1.55 -16.10
N SER A 202 14.35 -0.92 -16.83
CA SER A 202 15.80 -1.23 -16.77
C SER A 202 16.34 -1.10 -15.35
N LEU A 203 15.96 -0.04 -14.64
CA LEU A 203 16.37 0.20 -13.26
C LEU A 203 15.97 -0.94 -12.33
N ILE A 204 14.71 -1.37 -12.43
CA ILE A 204 14.18 -2.47 -11.60
C ILE A 204 14.88 -3.78 -11.96
N THR A 205 15.01 -4.09 -13.24
CA THR A 205 15.72 -5.29 -13.72
C THR A 205 17.17 -5.34 -13.23
N GLU A 206 17.93 -4.27 -13.40
CA GLU A 206 19.33 -4.22 -12.92
C GLU A 206 19.42 -4.37 -11.39
N THR A 207 18.47 -3.78 -10.65
CA THR A 207 18.42 -3.90 -9.19
C THR A 207 18.15 -5.35 -8.77
N ILE A 208 17.24 -6.04 -9.46
CA ILE A 208 16.97 -7.47 -9.22
C ILE A 208 18.19 -8.32 -9.55
N GLN A 209 18.84 -8.06 -10.68
CA GLN A 209 20.03 -8.79 -11.12
C GLN A 209 21.19 -8.64 -10.14
N ALA A 210 21.39 -7.45 -9.57
CA ALA A 210 22.41 -7.22 -8.54
C ALA A 210 22.16 -8.03 -7.26
N SER A 211 20.91 -8.41 -7.00
CA SER A 211 20.45 -9.10 -5.79
C SER A 211 20.02 -10.56 -6.02
N CYS A 212 20.25 -11.10 -7.24
CA CYS A 212 19.71 -12.38 -7.67
C CYS A 212 20.25 -13.58 -6.89
N HIS A 213 21.53 -13.53 -6.47
CA HIS A 213 22.17 -14.60 -5.70
C HIS A 213 21.52 -14.74 -4.33
N GLU A 214 21.38 -13.62 -3.62
CA GLU A 214 20.84 -13.60 -2.26
C GLU A 214 19.33 -13.83 -2.23
N LEU A 215 18.63 -13.71 -3.36
CA LEU A 215 17.21 -14.07 -3.52
C LEU A 215 17.02 -15.51 -4.02
N ALA A 216 18.10 -16.29 -4.20
CA ALA A 216 18.07 -17.64 -4.76
C ALA A 216 17.31 -17.71 -6.10
N LEU A 217 17.51 -16.71 -6.97
CA LEU A 217 16.91 -16.65 -8.31
C LEU A 217 17.80 -17.29 -9.39
N ILE A 218 19.09 -17.48 -9.12
CA ILE A 218 20.08 -17.96 -10.11
C ILE A 218 19.78 -19.39 -10.61
N GLU A 219 19.21 -20.23 -9.75
CA GLU A 219 18.97 -21.64 -10.05
C GLU A 219 17.81 -21.85 -11.04
N ASP A 220 16.95 -20.86 -11.22
CA ASP A 220 15.72 -20.93 -12.03
C ASP A 220 15.63 -19.71 -12.96
N LYS A 221 16.41 -19.77 -14.05
CA LYS A 221 16.50 -18.68 -15.04
C LYS A 221 15.16 -18.40 -15.73
N ASP A 222 14.34 -19.42 -15.90
CA ASP A 222 13.01 -19.28 -16.50
C ASP A 222 12.12 -18.45 -15.56
N PHE A 223 12.10 -18.80 -14.26
CA PHE A 223 11.37 -18.00 -13.28
C PHE A 223 11.93 -16.59 -13.10
N GLN A 224 13.23 -16.38 -13.24
CA GLN A 224 13.84 -15.05 -13.11
C GLN A 224 13.18 -14.02 -14.04
N GLN A 225 12.89 -14.38 -15.29
CA GLN A 225 12.24 -13.49 -16.25
C GLN A 225 10.83 -13.10 -15.79
N TYR A 226 10.05 -14.07 -15.29
CA TYR A 226 8.74 -13.82 -14.70
C TYR A 226 8.83 -12.96 -13.44
N TYR A 227 9.84 -13.19 -12.60
CA TYR A 227 10.07 -12.41 -11.39
C TYR A 227 10.33 -10.93 -11.72
N GLU A 228 11.24 -10.67 -12.66
CA GLU A 228 11.55 -9.31 -13.14
C GLU A 228 10.31 -8.62 -13.71
N LEU A 229 9.55 -9.33 -14.57
CA LEU A 229 8.34 -8.80 -15.17
C LEU A 229 7.27 -8.46 -14.12
N ILE A 230 6.91 -9.40 -13.24
CA ILE A 230 5.88 -9.19 -12.22
C ILE A 230 6.26 -8.04 -11.28
N CYS A 231 7.51 -8.00 -10.80
CA CYS A 231 7.97 -6.93 -9.90
C CYS A 231 7.90 -5.56 -10.59
N THR A 232 8.31 -5.48 -11.85
CA THR A 232 8.24 -4.26 -12.65
C THR A 232 6.80 -3.78 -12.79
N ARG A 233 5.86 -4.68 -13.12
CA ARG A 233 4.42 -4.33 -13.23
C ARG A 233 3.81 -3.92 -11.88
N MET A 234 4.15 -4.61 -10.78
CA MET A 234 3.71 -4.25 -9.42
C MET A 234 4.09 -2.82 -9.02
N LEU A 235 5.24 -2.35 -9.51
CA LEU A 235 5.75 -1.02 -9.24
C LEU A 235 5.22 0.05 -10.21
N LEU A 236 4.96 -0.30 -11.48
CA LEU A 236 4.49 0.64 -12.51
C LEU A 236 2.97 0.89 -12.46
N LEU A 237 2.17 -0.17 -12.32
CA LEU A 237 0.71 -0.11 -12.49
C LEU A 237 0.00 0.89 -11.56
N PRO A 238 0.37 1.03 -10.28
CA PRO A 238 -0.27 2.01 -9.38
C PRO A 238 -0.20 3.47 -9.89
N HIS A 239 0.76 3.77 -10.77
CA HIS A 239 0.97 5.09 -11.35
C HIS A 239 0.20 5.32 -12.66
N GLY A 240 -0.57 4.33 -13.13
CA GLY A 240 -1.41 4.45 -14.32
C GLY A 240 -0.64 4.40 -15.63
N MET A 241 0.62 3.95 -15.60
CA MET A 241 1.41 3.68 -16.80
C MET A 241 0.95 2.36 -17.40
N GLN A 242 -0.04 2.46 -18.27
CA GLN A 242 -0.47 1.38 -19.15
C GLN A 242 0.14 1.59 -20.53
N GLN A 243 0.38 0.49 -21.26
CA GLN A 243 1.06 0.51 -22.56
C GLN A 243 0.39 1.54 -23.49
N GLY A 244 1.10 2.63 -23.78
CA GLY A 244 0.62 3.67 -24.70
C GLY A 244 0.39 5.02 -24.04
N ARG A 245 1.48 5.78 -23.94
CA ARG A 245 1.52 7.26 -23.76
C ARG A 245 1.00 7.80 -22.43
N THR A 246 1.90 8.03 -21.47
CA THR A 246 1.82 9.23 -20.61
C THR A 246 3.18 9.57 -20.01
N ARG A 247 3.36 10.84 -19.58
CA ARG A 247 4.55 11.43 -18.95
C ARG A 247 5.28 10.46 -18.02
N GLY A 248 6.61 10.49 -18.05
CA GLY A 248 7.45 9.67 -17.18
C GLY A 248 7.13 9.85 -15.69
N LEU A 249 7.60 8.92 -14.86
CA LEU A 249 7.39 8.95 -13.41
C LEU A 249 8.24 10.04 -12.77
N SER A 250 7.61 10.98 -12.08
CA SER A 250 8.36 11.93 -11.25
C SER A 250 9.00 11.22 -10.06
N ILE A 251 10.16 11.70 -9.64
CA ILE A 251 10.89 11.16 -8.48
C ILE A 251 10.01 11.15 -7.23
N ASN A 252 9.19 12.18 -7.05
CA ASN A 252 8.26 12.27 -5.93
C ASN A 252 7.21 11.15 -5.93
N GLN A 253 6.72 10.73 -7.10
CA GLN A 253 5.77 9.61 -7.20
C GLN A 253 6.44 8.29 -6.83
N ILE A 254 7.70 8.10 -7.21
CA ILE A 254 8.48 6.90 -6.92
C ILE A 254 8.80 6.80 -5.44
N VAL A 255 9.38 7.85 -4.86
CA VAL A 255 9.83 7.85 -3.45
C VAL A 255 8.65 7.82 -2.48
N ALA A 256 7.49 8.36 -2.86
CA ALA A 256 6.28 8.30 -2.04
C ALA A 256 5.50 6.98 -2.17
N CYS A 257 5.94 6.05 -3.03
CA CYS A 257 5.26 4.79 -3.25
C CYS A 257 5.70 3.74 -2.22
N ASP A 258 4.78 3.30 -1.36
CA ASP A 258 5.07 2.30 -0.31
C ASP A 258 5.60 0.98 -0.89
N ARG A 259 5.09 0.56 -2.06
CA ARG A 259 5.59 -0.63 -2.78
C ARG A 259 7.04 -0.50 -3.20
N PHE A 260 7.47 0.71 -3.55
CA PHE A 260 8.86 0.97 -3.91
C PHE A 260 9.78 0.80 -2.71
N ALA A 261 9.39 1.35 -1.55
CA ALA A 261 10.12 1.13 -0.31
C ALA A 261 10.18 -0.36 0.06
N GLU A 262 9.06 -1.08 -0.05
CA GLU A 262 9.00 -2.53 0.20
C GLU A 262 9.93 -3.34 -0.71
N PHE A 263 9.97 -3.03 -2.00
CA PHE A 263 10.88 -3.65 -2.97
C PHE A 263 12.34 -3.39 -2.61
N PHE A 264 12.75 -2.13 -2.36
CA PHE A 264 14.15 -1.82 -2.04
C PHE A 264 14.59 -2.35 -0.66
N ARG A 265 13.67 -2.53 0.30
CA ARG A 265 14.00 -3.26 1.55
C ARG A 265 14.46 -4.68 1.27
N LEU A 266 13.81 -5.35 0.33
CA LEU A 266 14.18 -6.70 -0.08
C LEU A 266 15.48 -6.69 -0.88
N MET A 267 15.69 -5.71 -1.76
CA MET A 267 16.88 -5.67 -2.61
C MET A 267 18.17 -5.29 -1.86
N ASP A 268 18.12 -4.37 -0.88
CA ASP A 268 19.31 -3.92 -0.14
C ASP A 268 19.75 -4.98 0.90
N ASN A 269 20.91 -5.60 0.71
CA ASN A 269 21.49 -6.60 1.62
C ASN A 269 21.62 -6.13 3.07
N SER A 270 21.88 -4.83 3.31
CA SER A 270 22.00 -4.27 4.66
C SER A 270 20.66 -4.17 5.39
N LEU A 271 19.54 -4.21 4.64
CA LEU A 271 18.19 -4.10 5.17
C LEU A 271 17.46 -5.43 5.11
N ARG A 272 17.64 -6.23 4.06
CA ARG A 272 16.93 -7.49 3.81
C ARG A 272 16.87 -8.44 5.02
N ASN A 273 17.98 -8.61 5.71
CA ASN A 273 18.09 -9.52 6.86
C ASN A 273 17.48 -8.94 8.14
N LYS A 274 17.15 -7.63 8.12
CA LYS A 274 16.56 -6.91 9.24
C LYS A 274 15.05 -6.97 9.22
N TYR A 275 14.42 -7.27 8.09
CA TYR A 275 12.96 -7.31 7.95
C TYR A 275 12.40 -8.73 7.85
N ASP A 276 11.12 -8.89 8.19
CA ASP A 276 10.38 -10.12 7.94
C ASP A 276 10.16 -10.27 6.43
N GLN A 277 10.83 -11.27 5.86
CA GLN A 277 10.82 -11.53 4.44
C GLN A 277 9.53 -12.22 3.99
N GLU A 278 8.85 -12.96 4.87
CA GLU A 278 7.66 -13.74 4.51
C GLU A 278 6.45 -12.84 4.26
N VAL A 279 6.45 -11.65 4.86
CA VAL A 279 5.41 -10.62 4.69
C VAL A 279 5.65 -9.76 3.46
N ASN A 280 6.88 -9.72 2.92
CA ASN A 280 7.22 -8.89 1.77
C ASN A 280 6.55 -9.39 0.48
N SER A 281 5.79 -8.52 -0.18
CA SER A 281 5.03 -8.81 -1.40
C SER A 281 5.92 -9.17 -2.60
N PHE A 282 7.18 -8.71 -2.61
CA PHE A 282 8.17 -8.98 -3.65
C PHE A 282 9.02 -10.22 -3.35
N HIS A 283 8.79 -10.90 -2.23
CA HIS A 283 9.53 -12.13 -1.93
C HIS A 283 9.31 -13.18 -3.04
N PRO A 284 10.36 -13.90 -3.49
CA PRO A 284 10.25 -14.84 -4.60
C PRO A 284 9.12 -15.87 -4.44
N SER A 285 8.82 -16.33 -3.22
CA SER A 285 7.70 -17.26 -2.99
C SER A 285 6.33 -16.65 -3.29
N LYS A 286 6.12 -15.35 -3.00
CA LYS A 286 4.86 -14.63 -3.30
C LYS A 286 4.73 -14.40 -4.80
N ILE A 287 5.81 -14.01 -5.46
CA ILE A 287 5.83 -13.80 -6.92
C ILE A 287 5.64 -15.13 -7.67
N ARG A 288 6.25 -16.23 -7.20
CA ARG A 288 5.99 -17.59 -7.71
C ARG A 288 4.51 -17.95 -7.58
N LEU A 289 3.85 -17.53 -6.50
CA LEU A 289 2.43 -17.82 -6.32
C LEU A 289 1.57 -17.13 -7.38
N VAL A 290 1.85 -15.86 -7.73
CA VAL A 290 1.16 -15.15 -8.82
C VAL A 290 1.36 -15.87 -10.15
N HIS A 291 2.59 -16.30 -10.47
CA HIS A 291 2.84 -17.09 -11.67
C HIS A 291 2.11 -18.44 -11.63
N ARG A 292 2.08 -19.13 -10.48
CA ARG A 292 1.37 -20.40 -10.33
C ARG A 292 -0.14 -20.27 -10.46
N GLN A 293 -0.71 -19.13 -10.07
CA GLN A 293 -2.13 -18.83 -10.25
C GLN A 293 -2.50 -18.81 -11.74
N TYR A 294 -1.69 -18.13 -12.57
CA TYR A 294 -1.83 -18.14 -14.02
C TYR A 294 -1.83 -19.58 -14.57
N LEU A 295 -0.80 -20.37 -14.24
CA LEU A 295 -0.64 -21.74 -14.73
C LEU A 295 -1.78 -22.69 -14.32
N GLN A 296 -2.56 -22.37 -13.29
CA GLN A 296 -3.74 -23.16 -12.91
C GLN A 296 -5.02 -22.72 -13.60
N LEU A 297 -5.06 -21.49 -14.13
CA LEU A 297 -6.16 -20.99 -14.92
C LEU A 297 -6.02 -21.45 -16.38
N ASP A 298 -4.81 -21.40 -16.94
CA ASP A 298 -4.45 -21.89 -18.28
C ASP A 298 -4.51 -23.44 -18.31
N ARG A 299 -5.70 -23.98 -18.55
CA ARG A 299 -6.02 -25.41 -18.44
C ARG A 299 -5.53 -26.19 -19.65
N ASP A 300 -5.56 -25.58 -20.82
CA ASP A 300 -5.11 -26.20 -22.07
C ASP A 300 -3.61 -25.99 -22.31
N GLY A 301 -2.95 -25.11 -21.56
CA GLY A 301 -1.51 -24.85 -21.60
C GLY A 301 -1.10 -24.08 -22.84
N ASN A 302 -2.00 -23.31 -23.44
CA ASN A 302 -1.76 -22.61 -24.70
C ASN A 302 -1.02 -21.26 -24.52
N GLY A 303 -0.82 -20.81 -23.28
CA GLY A 303 -0.14 -19.55 -22.96
C GLY A 303 -1.04 -18.31 -23.01
N MET A 304 -2.35 -18.51 -23.08
CA MET A 304 -3.40 -17.49 -23.01
C MET A 304 -4.55 -17.98 -22.12
N LEU A 305 -5.47 -17.08 -21.77
CA LEU A 305 -6.66 -17.39 -20.96
C LEU A 305 -7.93 -17.05 -21.72
N SER A 306 -8.80 -18.04 -21.86
CA SER A 306 -10.18 -17.86 -22.30
C SER A 306 -11.05 -17.21 -21.20
N ILE A 307 -12.25 -16.76 -21.58
CA ILE A 307 -13.26 -16.24 -20.64
C ILE A 307 -13.55 -17.29 -19.57
N ASP A 308 -13.86 -18.52 -19.98
CA ASP A 308 -14.19 -19.64 -19.09
C ASP A 308 -13.07 -19.97 -18.09
N GLU A 309 -11.80 -19.78 -18.48
CA GLU A 309 -10.66 -19.95 -17.57
C GLU A 309 -10.54 -18.81 -16.57
N LEU A 310 -10.79 -17.56 -17.00
CA LEU A 310 -10.77 -16.42 -16.08
C LEU A 310 -11.96 -16.42 -15.12
N GLU A 311 -13.09 -17.04 -15.46
CA GLU A 311 -14.22 -17.23 -14.53
C GLU A 311 -13.85 -18.07 -13.28
N ASP A 312 -12.80 -18.89 -13.40
CA ASP A 312 -12.23 -19.65 -12.29
C ASP A 312 -11.20 -18.85 -11.47
N TYR A 313 -10.97 -17.58 -11.79
CA TYR A 313 -10.09 -16.68 -11.03
C TYR A 313 -10.52 -16.65 -9.57
N GLY A 314 -9.57 -16.91 -8.66
CA GLY A 314 -9.81 -16.96 -7.23
C GLY A 314 -10.35 -18.29 -6.69
N LYS A 315 -10.75 -19.23 -7.56
CA LYS A 315 -11.27 -20.57 -7.19
C LYS A 315 -10.21 -21.68 -7.22
N LYS A 316 -9.10 -21.46 -7.94
CA LYS A 316 -8.00 -22.45 -8.01
C LYS A 316 -7.18 -22.48 -6.72
N ARG A 317 -6.54 -23.63 -6.44
CA ARG A 317 -5.77 -23.87 -5.20
C ARG A 317 -4.61 -22.89 -4.98
N ALA A 318 -4.01 -22.35 -6.04
CA ALA A 318 -2.94 -21.36 -5.93
C ALA A 318 -3.43 -19.99 -5.42
N PHE A 319 -4.73 -19.70 -5.48
CA PHE A 319 -5.32 -18.51 -4.85
C PHE A 319 -5.57 -18.73 -3.36
N ASN A 320 -5.96 -19.93 -2.97
CA ASN A 320 -6.19 -20.30 -1.58
C ASN A 320 -5.53 -21.65 -1.24
N PRO A 321 -4.25 -21.66 -0.81
CA PRO A 321 -3.55 -22.91 -0.51
C PRO A 321 -4.07 -23.64 0.72
N THR A 322 -4.84 -22.97 1.59
CA THR A 322 -5.25 -23.46 2.92
C THR A 322 -6.76 -23.70 3.09
N GLY A 323 -7.61 -23.25 2.17
CA GLY A 323 -9.07 -23.19 2.39
C GLY A 323 -9.93 -23.89 1.34
N TYR A 324 -11.20 -24.07 1.70
CA TYR A 324 -12.27 -24.58 0.83
C TYR A 324 -13.03 -23.46 0.11
N GLU A 325 -12.95 -22.23 0.62
CA GLU A 325 -13.70 -21.09 0.09
C GLU A 325 -12.89 -20.32 -0.97
N PRO A 326 -13.55 -19.88 -2.05
CA PRO A 326 -12.89 -19.11 -3.10
C PRO A 326 -12.52 -17.71 -2.60
N THR A 327 -11.39 -17.17 -3.09
CA THR A 327 -10.99 -15.78 -2.79
C THR A 327 -11.80 -14.75 -3.57
N HIS A 328 -12.34 -15.17 -4.71
CA HIS A 328 -13.16 -14.38 -5.62
C HIS A 328 -14.17 -15.32 -6.29
N ASP A 329 -15.37 -14.81 -6.55
CA ASP A 329 -16.32 -15.43 -7.47
C ASP A 329 -16.89 -14.36 -8.37
N LEU A 330 -16.15 -14.12 -9.46
CA LEU A 330 -16.43 -13.05 -10.41
C LEU A 330 -17.74 -13.31 -11.16
N THR A 331 -18.46 -12.22 -11.40
CA THR A 331 -19.68 -12.22 -12.23
C THR A 331 -19.34 -12.34 -13.71
N ASP A 332 -20.15 -13.07 -14.47
CA ASP A 332 -19.97 -13.24 -15.92
C ASP A 332 -19.98 -11.87 -16.64
N ALA A 333 -20.91 -10.99 -16.27
CA ALA A 333 -20.97 -9.63 -16.80
C ALA A 333 -19.66 -8.86 -16.60
N PHE A 334 -18.98 -9.04 -15.46
CA PHE A 334 -17.68 -8.42 -15.22
C PHE A 334 -16.59 -9.04 -16.09
N VAL A 335 -16.47 -10.37 -16.11
CA VAL A 335 -15.43 -11.08 -16.89
C VAL A 335 -15.57 -10.74 -18.37
N THR A 336 -16.78 -10.81 -18.93
CA THR A 336 -17.07 -10.44 -20.31
C THR A 336 -16.59 -9.01 -20.63
N GLN A 337 -16.85 -8.06 -19.73
CA GLN A 337 -16.45 -6.65 -19.95
C GLN A 337 -14.95 -6.40 -19.72
N VAL A 338 -14.28 -7.23 -18.92
CA VAL A 338 -12.81 -7.22 -18.82
C VAL A 338 -12.20 -7.58 -20.16
N PHE A 339 -12.65 -8.65 -20.82
CA PHE A 339 -12.15 -9.08 -22.13
C PHE A 339 -12.43 -8.05 -23.25
N ALA A 340 -13.47 -7.24 -23.10
CA ALA A 340 -13.74 -6.12 -23.99
C ALA A 340 -12.83 -4.90 -23.76
N GLU A 341 -12.32 -4.71 -22.53
CA GLU A 341 -11.48 -3.56 -22.16
C GLU A 341 -9.98 -3.85 -22.30
N VAL A 342 -9.54 -5.09 -22.08
CA VAL A 342 -8.12 -5.47 -22.18
C VAL A 342 -7.75 -5.89 -23.61
N ARG A 343 -6.44 -5.91 -23.88
CA ARG A 343 -5.93 -6.47 -25.13
C ARG A 343 -6.11 -7.99 -25.11
N THR A 344 -6.76 -8.51 -26.15
CA THR A 344 -6.95 -9.95 -26.37
C THR A 344 -6.43 -10.36 -27.74
N PHE A 345 -6.08 -11.63 -27.87
CA PHE A 345 -5.66 -12.26 -29.12
C PHE A 345 -6.60 -13.43 -29.39
N ASN A 346 -7.36 -13.36 -30.49
CA ASN A 346 -8.40 -14.35 -30.83
C ASN A 346 -9.44 -14.57 -29.72
N GLY A 347 -9.73 -13.53 -28.92
CA GLY A 347 -10.67 -13.62 -27.80
C GLY A 347 -10.05 -14.12 -26.48
N GLU A 348 -8.74 -14.38 -26.45
CA GLU A 348 -8.02 -14.84 -25.26
C GLU A 348 -7.08 -13.76 -24.70
N MET A 349 -6.88 -13.77 -23.39
CA MET A 349 -6.03 -12.85 -22.65
C MET A 349 -4.61 -13.42 -22.53
N ASP A 350 -3.59 -12.66 -22.93
CA ASP A 350 -2.20 -13.09 -22.76
C ASP A 350 -1.70 -12.95 -21.31
N TYR A 351 -0.53 -13.49 -21.03
CA TYR A 351 0.09 -13.43 -19.70
C TYR A 351 0.26 -11.99 -19.17
N HIS A 352 0.61 -11.03 -20.04
CA HIS A 352 0.78 -9.63 -19.64
C HIS A 352 -0.54 -8.99 -19.21
N ALA A 353 -1.61 -9.23 -19.96
CA ALA A 353 -2.95 -8.76 -19.61
C ALA A 353 -3.47 -9.43 -18.33
N TYR A 354 -3.19 -10.72 -18.13
CA TYR A 354 -3.49 -11.41 -16.87
C TYR A 354 -2.77 -10.79 -15.67
N LEU A 355 -1.47 -10.47 -15.82
CA LEU A 355 -0.70 -9.86 -14.75
C LEU A 355 -1.29 -8.50 -14.36
N ASP A 356 -1.60 -7.68 -15.35
CA ASP A 356 -2.23 -6.38 -15.10
C ASP A 356 -3.57 -6.52 -14.39
N PHE A 357 -4.42 -7.43 -14.88
CA PHE A 357 -5.69 -7.75 -14.27
C PHE A 357 -5.51 -8.18 -12.82
N THR A 358 -4.67 -9.17 -12.55
CA THR A 358 -4.41 -9.71 -11.21
C THR A 358 -3.86 -8.65 -10.26
N LEU A 359 -2.95 -7.80 -10.72
CA LEU A 359 -2.37 -6.74 -9.91
C LEU A 359 -3.39 -5.64 -9.59
N VAL A 360 -4.25 -5.28 -10.54
CA VAL A 360 -5.37 -4.36 -10.31
C VAL A 360 -6.42 -4.97 -9.37
N MET A 361 -6.75 -6.25 -9.53
CA MET A 361 -7.66 -6.99 -8.65
C MET A 361 -7.13 -7.06 -7.22
N ASN A 362 -5.82 -6.98 -6.99
CA ASN A 362 -5.22 -6.94 -5.65
C ASN A 362 -4.99 -5.52 -5.10
N ASP A 363 -5.17 -4.48 -5.92
CA ASP A 363 -4.99 -3.09 -5.51
C ASP A 363 -6.32 -2.45 -5.07
N ARG A 364 -6.40 -2.08 -3.79
CA ARG A 364 -7.57 -1.45 -3.16
C ARG A 364 -7.35 0.03 -2.83
N VAL A 365 -6.26 0.62 -3.33
CA VAL A 365 -5.81 1.95 -2.90
C VAL A 365 -5.54 2.86 -4.08
N SER A 366 -4.87 2.39 -5.12
CA SER A 366 -4.45 3.27 -6.21
C SER A 366 -5.62 3.79 -7.03
N THR A 367 -5.47 5.01 -7.55
CA THR A 367 -6.44 5.59 -8.48
C THR A 367 -6.40 4.87 -9.83
N ALA A 368 -5.24 4.32 -10.22
CA ALA A 368 -5.08 3.56 -11.45
C ALA A 368 -5.93 2.29 -11.45
N ALA A 369 -5.92 1.52 -10.35
CA ALA A 369 -6.76 0.34 -10.18
C ALA A 369 -8.25 0.70 -10.21
N LEU A 370 -8.67 1.73 -9.47
CA LEU A 370 -10.07 2.20 -9.51
C LEU A 370 -10.47 2.63 -10.93
N ARG A 371 -9.55 3.25 -11.68
CA ARG A 371 -9.78 3.68 -13.06
C ARG A 371 -9.95 2.49 -14.01
N PHE A 372 -9.26 1.37 -13.80
CA PHE A 372 -9.50 0.15 -14.56
C PHE A 372 -10.94 -0.32 -14.39
N PHE A 373 -11.41 -0.51 -13.15
CA PHE A 373 -12.79 -0.90 -12.89
C PHE A 373 -13.79 0.08 -13.50
N TRP A 374 -13.53 1.40 -13.39
CA TRP A 374 -14.36 2.40 -14.04
C TRP A 374 -14.50 2.18 -15.55
N ARG A 375 -13.38 1.90 -16.24
CA ARG A 375 -13.41 1.68 -17.69
C ARG A 375 -14.17 0.41 -18.06
N VAL A 376 -14.07 -0.64 -17.24
CA VAL A 376 -14.84 -1.87 -17.41
C VAL A 376 -16.33 -1.59 -17.19
N LEU A 377 -16.71 -0.91 -16.11
CA LEU A 377 -18.11 -0.63 -15.74
C LEU A 377 -18.80 0.37 -16.68
N ASP A 378 -18.10 1.41 -17.12
CA ASP A 378 -18.60 2.38 -18.12
C ASP A 378 -18.37 1.82 -19.53
N PHE A 379 -18.92 0.63 -19.82
CA PHE A 379 -18.67 -0.07 -21.08
C PHE A 379 -19.20 0.69 -22.32
N HIS A 380 -20.24 1.52 -22.14
CA HIS A 380 -20.73 2.44 -23.17
C HIS A 380 -19.87 3.70 -23.36
N LYS A 381 -18.85 3.91 -22.51
CA LYS A 381 -17.95 5.09 -22.53
C LYS A 381 -18.71 6.42 -22.48
N GLN A 382 -19.82 6.46 -21.76
CA GLN A 382 -20.68 7.65 -21.67
C GLN A 382 -20.25 8.61 -20.55
N GLY A 383 -19.32 8.19 -19.68
CA GLY A 383 -18.77 8.99 -18.59
C GLY A 383 -19.61 8.96 -17.30
N PHE A 384 -20.66 8.14 -17.24
CA PHE A 384 -21.47 7.92 -16.04
C PHE A 384 -22.09 6.51 -16.03
N LEU A 385 -22.33 5.98 -14.83
CA LEU A 385 -23.12 4.77 -14.60
C LEU A 385 -24.54 5.19 -14.22
N ASP A 386 -25.51 4.82 -15.03
CA ASP A 386 -26.93 4.98 -14.74
C ASP A 386 -27.56 3.67 -14.25
N ALA A 387 -28.85 3.70 -13.97
CA ALA A 387 -29.59 2.54 -13.50
C ALA A 387 -29.53 1.36 -14.49
N PHE A 388 -29.56 1.62 -15.80
CA PHE A 388 -29.48 0.57 -16.81
C PHE A 388 -28.11 -0.13 -16.80
N THR A 389 -27.05 0.67 -16.80
CA THR A 389 -25.66 0.17 -16.77
C THR A 389 -25.38 -0.62 -15.48
N LEU A 390 -25.87 -0.14 -14.33
CA LEU A 390 -25.71 -0.86 -13.06
C LEU A 390 -26.55 -2.13 -13.01
N ASP A 391 -27.80 -2.10 -13.46
CA ASP A 391 -28.68 -3.27 -13.45
C ASP A 391 -28.09 -4.42 -14.30
N PHE A 392 -27.33 -4.12 -15.35
CA PHE A 392 -26.61 -5.14 -16.13
C PHE A 392 -25.66 -5.97 -15.26
N TYR A 393 -24.77 -5.33 -14.50
CA TYR A 393 -23.85 -6.03 -13.60
C TYR A 393 -24.57 -6.64 -12.39
N LEU A 394 -25.52 -5.92 -11.80
CA LEU A 394 -26.24 -6.37 -10.61
C LEU A 394 -27.10 -7.61 -10.88
N ARG A 395 -27.59 -7.80 -12.10
CA ARG A 395 -28.26 -9.06 -12.50
C ARG A 395 -27.31 -10.25 -12.44
N SER A 396 -26.10 -10.10 -12.97
CA SER A 396 -25.08 -11.15 -12.93
C SER A 396 -24.58 -11.40 -11.50
N LEU A 397 -24.48 -10.37 -10.67
CA LEU A 397 -24.22 -10.53 -9.24
C LEU A 397 -25.35 -11.30 -8.54
N LEU A 398 -26.61 -10.99 -8.84
CA LEU A 398 -27.76 -11.66 -8.26
C LEU A 398 -27.81 -13.15 -8.62
N GLU A 399 -27.38 -13.52 -9.84
CA GLU A 399 -27.22 -14.93 -10.23
C GLU A 399 -26.19 -15.65 -9.36
N LYS A 400 -25.06 -15.00 -9.04
CA LYS A 400 -24.08 -15.55 -8.10
C LYS A 400 -24.65 -15.67 -6.68
N ILE A 401 -25.36 -14.64 -6.21
CA ILE A 401 -26.07 -14.69 -4.92
C ILE A 401 -27.01 -15.90 -4.87
N HIS A 402 -27.86 -16.11 -5.87
CA HIS A 402 -28.75 -17.28 -5.92
C HIS A 402 -28.04 -18.63 -5.99
N ALA A 403 -26.78 -18.67 -6.44
CA ALA A 403 -26.00 -19.90 -6.48
C ALA A 403 -25.43 -20.28 -5.11
N HIS A 404 -25.26 -19.31 -4.20
CA HIS A 404 -24.66 -19.51 -2.87
C HIS A 404 -25.64 -19.32 -1.71
N GLU A 405 -26.76 -18.64 -1.94
CA GLU A 405 -27.72 -18.23 -0.91
C GLU A 405 -29.13 -18.77 -1.21
N ASP A 406 -29.93 -18.92 -0.16
CA ASP A 406 -31.34 -19.22 -0.31
C ASP A 406 -32.07 -18.05 -0.98
N LYS A 407 -32.97 -18.36 -1.94
CA LYS A 407 -33.67 -17.36 -2.74
C LYS A 407 -34.52 -16.39 -1.92
N ASP A 408 -35.01 -16.84 -0.76
CA ASP A 408 -35.85 -16.02 0.12
C ASP A 408 -35.05 -14.92 0.83
N ASP A 409 -33.73 -15.08 0.98
CA ASP A 409 -32.82 -14.10 1.60
C ASP A 409 -32.15 -13.17 0.57
N ALA A 410 -32.24 -13.49 -0.72
CA ALA A 410 -31.61 -12.74 -1.79
C ALA A 410 -32.21 -11.32 -1.94
N PRO A 411 -31.39 -10.27 -2.07
CA PRO A 411 -31.88 -8.92 -2.25
C PRO A 411 -32.46 -8.72 -3.66
N THR A 412 -33.40 -7.78 -3.79
CA THR A 412 -33.84 -7.35 -5.11
C THR A 412 -32.78 -6.50 -5.81
N ILE A 413 -32.77 -6.50 -7.15
CA ILE A 413 -31.91 -5.60 -7.95
C ILE A 413 -32.09 -4.14 -7.52
N GLY A 414 -33.34 -3.74 -7.23
CA GLY A 414 -33.64 -2.39 -6.73
C GLY A 414 -32.93 -2.07 -5.42
N ARG A 415 -32.90 -3.02 -4.47
CA ARG A 415 -32.18 -2.87 -3.18
C ARG A 415 -30.67 -2.77 -3.41
N LEU A 416 -30.09 -3.66 -4.21
CA LEU A 416 -28.66 -3.62 -4.54
C LEU A 416 -28.27 -2.29 -5.21
N ARG A 417 -29.09 -1.81 -6.14
CA ARG A 417 -28.86 -0.51 -6.79
C ARG A 417 -28.92 0.63 -5.79
N THR A 418 -29.95 0.69 -4.94
CA THR A 418 -30.05 1.73 -3.90
C THR A 418 -28.83 1.73 -3.00
N GLN A 419 -28.34 0.55 -2.59
CA GLN A 419 -27.13 0.43 -1.79
C GLN A 419 -25.89 1.01 -2.49
N VAL A 420 -25.71 0.75 -3.79
CA VAL A 420 -24.63 1.35 -4.58
C VAL A 420 -24.75 2.87 -4.64
N PHE A 421 -25.95 3.40 -4.89
CA PHE A 421 -26.18 4.85 -4.93
C PHE A 421 -25.96 5.52 -3.57
N ASP A 422 -26.39 4.89 -2.48
CA ASP A 422 -26.20 5.40 -1.11
C ASP A 422 -24.72 5.40 -0.71
N ALA A 423 -23.99 4.34 -1.04
CA ALA A 423 -22.55 4.23 -0.76
C ALA A 423 -21.73 5.28 -1.53
N VAL A 424 -22.13 5.61 -2.76
CA VAL A 424 -21.42 6.60 -3.58
C VAL A 424 -21.85 8.02 -3.29
N ALA A 425 -23.12 8.24 -2.94
CA ALA A 425 -23.74 9.55 -2.79
C ALA A 425 -23.40 10.51 -3.96
N PRO A 426 -23.82 10.16 -5.19
CA PRO A 426 -23.47 10.93 -6.38
C PRO A 426 -24.06 12.34 -6.36
N ALA A 427 -23.39 13.27 -7.02
CA ALA A 427 -23.89 14.65 -7.12
C ALA A 427 -25.20 14.74 -7.92
N HIS A 428 -25.37 13.86 -8.91
CA HIS A 428 -26.59 13.72 -9.68
C HIS A 428 -27.37 12.48 -9.20
N PRO A 429 -28.68 12.60 -8.90
CA PRO A 429 -29.42 11.52 -8.23
C PRO A 429 -29.48 10.22 -9.02
N ASN A 430 -29.41 10.29 -10.36
CA ASN A 430 -29.56 9.13 -11.24
C ASN A 430 -28.27 8.74 -11.99
N ARG A 431 -27.12 9.33 -11.65
CA ARG A 431 -25.86 9.11 -12.40
C ARG A 431 -24.66 9.11 -11.47
N ILE A 432 -23.88 8.04 -11.49
CA ILE A 432 -22.59 7.96 -10.80
C ILE A 432 -21.49 8.31 -11.79
N THR A 433 -20.71 9.34 -11.52
CA THR A 433 -19.56 9.72 -12.35
C THR A 433 -18.24 9.20 -11.77
N TRP A 434 -17.18 9.23 -12.58
CA TRP A 434 -15.81 8.99 -12.11
C TRP A 434 -15.43 9.87 -10.90
N GLN A 435 -15.85 11.13 -10.90
CA GLN A 435 -15.56 12.06 -9.81
C GLN A 435 -16.28 11.67 -8.51
N ASP A 436 -17.49 11.13 -8.61
CA ASP A 436 -18.25 10.66 -7.45
C ASP A 436 -17.54 9.47 -6.79
N LEU A 437 -17.07 8.49 -7.57
CA LEU A 437 -16.30 7.34 -7.06
C LEU A 437 -14.98 7.76 -6.38
N GLN A 438 -14.30 8.80 -6.88
CA GLN A 438 -13.10 9.33 -6.23
C GLN A 438 -13.42 10.07 -4.92
N ARG A 439 -14.59 10.73 -4.85
CA ARG A 439 -15.01 11.52 -3.70
C ARG A 439 -15.50 10.65 -2.55
N CYS A 440 -16.26 9.58 -2.83
CA CYS A 440 -16.99 8.81 -1.81
C CYS A 440 -16.10 8.00 -0.85
N LYS A 441 -14.81 7.82 -1.15
CA LYS A 441 -13.83 7.00 -0.39
C LYS A 441 -14.15 5.50 -0.30
N LEU A 442 -15.34 5.09 -0.68
CA LEU A 442 -15.77 3.68 -0.82
C LEU A 442 -15.67 3.17 -2.27
N GLY A 443 -15.09 3.95 -3.20
CA GLY A 443 -15.10 3.62 -4.62
C GLY A 443 -14.57 2.22 -4.94
N HIS A 444 -13.48 1.79 -4.27
CA HIS A 444 -12.92 0.45 -4.44
C HIS A 444 -13.83 -0.66 -3.93
N ASP A 445 -14.48 -0.46 -2.77
CA ASP A 445 -15.44 -1.42 -2.24
C ASP A 445 -16.67 -1.54 -3.15
N VAL A 446 -17.19 -0.40 -3.63
CA VAL A 446 -18.37 -0.35 -4.51
C VAL A 446 -18.12 -1.06 -5.83
N VAL A 447 -17.02 -0.76 -6.53
CA VAL A 447 -16.77 -1.40 -7.83
C VAL A 447 -16.57 -2.90 -7.70
N ARG A 448 -15.99 -3.36 -6.58
CA ARG A 448 -15.79 -4.80 -6.31
C ARG A 448 -17.09 -5.50 -5.96
N LEU A 449 -17.92 -4.88 -5.11
CA LEU A 449 -19.25 -5.39 -4.75
C LEU A 449 -20.08 -5.67 -6.01
N VAL A 450 -20.04 -4.77 -7.00
CA VAL A 450 -20.82 -4.91 -8.23
C VAL A 450 -20.30 -6.04 -9.14
N THR A 451 -19.04 -6.49 -8.95
CA THR A 451 -18.36 -7.39 -9.89
C THR A 451 -18.05 -8.79 -9.34
N ASP A 452 -18.08 -8.99 -8.03
CA ASP A 452 -17.61 -10.21 -7.34
C ASP A 452 -18.50 -10.54 -6.13
N TYR A 453 -19.01 -11.77 -6.08
CA TYR A 453 -19.86 -12.25 -4.98
C TYR A 453 -19.12 -12.28 -3.63
N VAL A 454 -17.85 -12.67 -3.59
CA VAL A 454 -17.08 -12.71 -2.34
C VAL A 454 -16.90 -11.30 -1.78
N ALA A 455 -16.70 -10.32 -2.66
CA ALA A 455 -16.62 -8.90 -2.29
C ALA A 455 -17.96 -8.36 -1.78
N TYR A 456 -19.07 -8.73 -2.43
CA TYR A 456 -20.43 -8.42 -1.96
C TYR A 456 -20.66 -8.98 -0.55
N ARG A 457 -20.36 -10.26 -0.30
CA ARG A 457 -20.50 -10.86 1.04
C ARG A 457 -19.66 -10.16 2.09
N THR A 458 -18.39 -9.90 1.78
CA THR A 458 -17.50 -9.14 2.66
C THR A 458 -18.03 -7.74 2.95
N TYR A 459 -18.78 -7.13 2.02
CA TYR A 459 -19.44 -5.85 2.24
C TYR A 459 -20.63 -6.01 3.18
N GLU A 460 -21.56 -6.94 2.92
CA GLU A 460 -22.74 -7.18 3.78
C GLU A 460 -22.37 -7.49 5.23
N ASP A 461 -21.34 -8.31 5.47
CA ASP A 461 -20.90 -8.69 6.82
C ASP A 461 -20.39 -7.48 7.62
N ARG A 462 -19.72 -6.54 6.95
CA ARG A 462 -19.22 -5.30 7.57
C ARG A 462 -20.35 -4.38 8.04
N PHE A 463 -21.49 -4.38 7.36
CA PHE A 463 -22.64 -3.55 7.71
C PHE A 463 -23.67 -4.26 8.59
N SER A 464 -23.65 -5.59 8.64
CA SER A 464 -24.51 -6.38 9.54
C SER A 464 -23.99 -6.44 10.98
N THR A 465 -22.70 -6.16 11.18
CA THR A 465 -22.03 -6.14 12.50
C THR A 465 -21.96 -4.74 13.15
N SER A 466 -22.53 -3.73 12.50
CA SER A 466 -22.62 -2.33 12.96
C SER A 466 -24.04 -2.00 13.40
#